data_AF-A0A8S1UDY5-F1
#
_entry.id   AF-A0A8S1UDY5-F1
#
_cell.length_a   1.000
_cell.length_b   1.000
_cell.length_c   1.000
_cell.angle_alpha   90.00
_cell.angle_beta   90.00
_cell.angle_gamma   90.00
#
_symmetry.space_group_name_H-M   'P 1'
#
loop_
_entity.id
_entity.type
_entity.pdbx_description
1 polymer ?
#
loop_
_entity_poly.entity_id
_entity_poly.type
_entity_poly.pdbx_seq_one_letter_code
_entity_poly.pdbx_strand_id
1 'polypeptide(L)'
;MQFILFFVCIVTLVDCEMKVLRPPELVDRLGSKVQNALPNFGVIPFGHRLMGYVDMAEPNDGCSALQSAYSSQFIMMGRGNCSLVTKVLNAEKAGYSLAIIGNNNESPLESDLVMEDDGQGYLVNIPSIIISQRDFFIMKDYVKRLGVLEVSDEKVFTLVKFDVQKTSRVLVTLSLDVSDRDSYRVVDEFSQYYDLLKNEEVGYKIGYKIFDGNSFGKDLDYQIDSDNCICSRRYCAIDPDGEGVASGRNIVEEVLRQSCIFENDGKEYFLYMNAFNFKCTKAQAYNICGNKIINTLKLSADKINNCIETSFLDISNHHVTKNYTIAYNFILDQQLHSADFAGMVGVPSVAVNSVVYKGQLTGKGIFGEICNSFITPPSVCRSEVENYQQFESEGQHYLFWVMLFVSILIAIFIIVLYLLFKKFVLRDSVEVTQVQVNEMVSQYIKFNEGKSQQRQSSF
;
A
#
# COMPACT_ATOMS: atom_id res chain seq x y z
N MET A 1 44.44 -22.45 18.51
CA MET A 1 43.81 -21.11 18.57
C MET A 1 43.28 -20.79 17.18
N GLN A 2 42.00 -21.08 16.94
CA GLN A 2 41.35 -20.88 15.66
C GLN A 2 40.24 -19.85 15.92
N PHE A 3 40.42 -18.63 15.39
CA PHE A 3 39.47 -17.54 15.53
C PHE A 3 38.23 -17.86 14.70
N ILE A 4 37.12 -18.19 15.37
CA ILE A 4 35.79 -18.21 14.79
C ILE A 4 35.35 -16.75 14.67
N LEU A 5 35.39 -16.21 13.45
CA LEU A 5 34.72 -14.95 13.13
C LEU A 5 33.21 -15.21 13.17
N PHE A 6 32.57 -14.86 14.28
CA PHE A 6 31.14 -14.66 14.34
C PHE A 6 30.81 -13.41 13.50
N PHE A 7 30.43 -13.62 12.25
CA PHE A 7 29.74 -12.60 11.47
C PHE A 7 28.33 -12.49 12.07
N VAL A 8 28.18 -11.63 13.07
CA VAL A 8 26.86 -11.17 13.49
C VAL A 8 26.34 -10.32 12.35
N CYS A 9 25.54 -10.92 11.46
CA CYS A 9 24.65 -10.16 10.60
C CYS A 9 23.72 -9.41 11.55
N ILE A 10 24.02 -8.14 11.80
CA ILE A 10 23.05 -7.21 12.36
C ILE A 10 22.00 -7.07 11.27
N VAL A 11 20.96 -7.90 11.33
CA VAL A 11 19.72 -7.63 10.61
C VAL A 11 19.22 -6.33 11.21
N THR A 12 19.46 -5.22 10.51
CA THR A 12 18.85 -3.95 10.84
C THR A 12 17.36 -4.12 10.57
N LEU A 13 16.61 -4.48 11.61
CA LEU A 13 15.15 -4.43 11.57
C LEU A 13 14.77 -2.99 11.21
N VAL A 14 14.00 -2.84 10.12
CA VAL A 14 13.35 -1.56 9.85
C VAL A 14 12.27 -1.38 10.90
N ASP A 15 12.60 -0.54 11.87
CA ASP A 15 11.69 -0.09 12.91
C ASP A 15 10.73 0.92 12.28
N CYS A 16 9.45 0.56 12.17
CA CYS A 16 8.42 1.59 12.29
C CYS A 16 8.58 2.20 13.70
N GLU A 17 8.66 3.53 13.80
CA GLU A 17 8.88 4.21 15.08
C GLU A 17 7.66 5.07 15.42
N MET A 18 6.92 4.65 16.44
CA MET A 18 5.85 5.45 17.03
C MET A 18 6.34 6.19 18.28
N LYS A 19 6.00 7.48 18.36
CA LYS A 19 6.20 8.33 19.54
C LYS A 19 4.92 9.08 19.89
N VAL A 20 4.61 9.10 21.18
CA VAL A 20 3.65 10.05 21.72
C VAL A 20 4.40 11.36 21.96
N LEU A 21 3.85 12.46 21.46
CA LEU A 21 4.42 13.81 21.60
C LEU A 21 3.68 14.64 22.65
N ARG A 22 2.37 14.39 22.80
CA ARG A 22 1.53 14.99 23.85
C ARG A 22 0.50 13.98 24.34
N PRO A 23 0.06 14.10 25.60
CA PRO A 23 0.50 15.09 26.61
C PRO A 23 1.73 14.63 27.42
N PRO A 24 2.43 15.54 28.14
CA PRO A 24 3.68 15.21 28.87
C PRO A 24 3.56 14.04 29.84
N GLU A 25 2.45 13.91 30.57
CA GLU A 25 2.21 12.76 31.47
C GLU A 25 2.33 11.42 30.72
N LEU A 26 1.78 11.36 29.49
CA LEU A 26 1.78 10.16 28.69
C LEU A 26 3.17 9.88 28.08
N VAL A 27 3.89 10.96 27.70
CA VAL A 27 5.29 10.88 27.24
C VAL A 27 6.18 10.27 28.31
N ASP A 28 6.07 10.72 29.56
CA ASP A 28 6.88 10.22 30.67
C ASP A 28 6.60 8.75 30.99
N ARG A 29 5.34 8.29 30.84
CA ARG A 29 4.92 6.91 31.13
C ARG A 29 5.30 5.90 30.04
N LEU A 30 5.19 6.30 28.78
CA LEU A 30 5.52 5.45 27.62
C LEU A 30 7.02 5.47 27.32
N GLY A 31 7.74 6.51 27.76
CA GLY A 31 9.16 6.67 27.50
C GLY A 31 9.43 7.14 26.07
N SER A 32 10.66 6.92 25.60
CA SER A 32 11.15 7.51 24.35
C SER A 32 10.65 6.82 23.06
N LYS A 33 10.15 5.59 23.14
CA LYS A 33 9.67 4.81 21.99
C LYS A 33 8.54 3.86 22.39
N VAL A 34 7.49 3.80 21.56
CA VAL A 34 6.42 2.80 21.66
C VAL A 34 6.79 1.60 20.78
N GLN A 35 6.82 0.40 21.37
CA GLN A 35 7.08 -0.82 20.59
C GLN A 35 5.92 -1.05 19.63
N ASN A 36 6.24 -1.25 18.36
CA ASN A 36 5.23 -1.40 17.33
C ASN A 36 5.68 -2.32 16.17
N ALA A 37 4.72 -2.81 15.40
CA ALA A 37 4.93 -3.66 14.23
C ALA A 37 3.95 -3.31 13.09
N LEU A 38 4.37 -3.55 11.85
CA LEU A 38 3.58 -3.30 10.64
C LEU A 38 2.85 -4.57 10.15
N PRO A 39 1.57 -4.46 9.72
CA PRO A 39 0.85 -5.56 9.07
C PRO A 39 1.34 -5.84 7.66
N ASN A 40 0.95 -7.00 7.13
CA ASN A 40 1.11 -7.36 5.71
C ASN A 40 -0.11 -6.95 4.85
N PHE A 41 -0.84 -5.91 5.25
CA PHE A 41 -1.99 -5.37 4.50
C PHE A 41 -2.06 -3.85 4.65
N GLY A 42 -2.87 -3.21 3.81
CA GLY A 42 -2.97 -1.75 3.77
C GLY A 42 -1.81 -1.08 3.02
N VAL A 43 -1.96 0.21 2.76
CA VAL A 43 -0.92 1.00 2.09
C VAL A 43 0.03 1.57 3.15
N ILE A 44 1.30 1.18 3.09
CA ILE A 44 2.33 1.68 3.99
C ILE A 44 3.10 2.83 3.33
N PRO A 45 3.14 4.03 3.94
CA PRO A 45 3.78 5.18 3.34
C PRO A 45 5.28 5.20 3.67
N PHE A 46 6.00 4.24 3.12
CA PHE A 46 7.44 4.09 3.31
C PHE A 46 8.21 5.37 2.98
N GLY A 47 9.18 5.72 3.82
CA GLY A 47 9.95 6.96 3.73
C GLY A 47 9.27 8.19 4.37
N HIS A 48 8.00 8.07 4.77
CA HIS A 48 7.21 9.20 5.25
C HIS A 48 6.95 9.15 6.76
N ARG A 49 6.43 10.27 7.26
CA ARG A 49 6.07 10.45 8.66
C ARG A 49 4.63 10.94 8.75
N LEU A 50 3.84 10.29 9.58
CA LEU A 50 2.46 10.71 9.86
C LEU A 50 2.40 11.30 11.25
N MET A 51 1.72 12.44 11.37
CA MET A 51 1.43 13.06 12.67
C MET A 51 -0.06 13.31 12.80
N GLY A 52 -0.59 13.15 14.01
CA GLY A 52 -2.02 13.21 14.20
C GLY A 52 -2.46 13.06 15.64
N TYR A 53 -3.62 13.63 15.93
CA TYR A 53 -4.35 13.35 17.16
C TYR A 53 -5.00 11.96 17.08
N VAL A 54 -5.11 11.30 18.23
CA VAL A 54 -5.60 9.93 18.36
C VAL A 54 -6.94 9.91 19.10
N ASP A 55 -7.97 9.35 18.46
CA ASP A 55 -9.24 9.01 19.10
C ASP A 55 -9.25 7.56 19.59
N MET A 56 -9.98 7.29 20.68
CA MET A 56 -10.31 5.91 21.08
C MET A 56 -11.55 5.47 20.31
N ALA A 57 -11.50 4.29 19.71
CA ALA A 57 -12.67 3.73 19.05
C ALA A 57 -13.83 3.45 20.01
N GLU A 58 -15.05 3.74 19.56
CA GLU A 58 -16.29 3.32 20.21
C GLU A 58 -17.18 2.61 19.18
N PRO A 59 -17.39 1.27 19.30
CA PRO A 59 -16.87 0.38 20.33
C PRO A 59 -15.35 0.18 20.27
N ASN A 60 -14.75 -0.14 21.42
CA ASN A 60 -13.28 -0.26 21.60
C ASN A 60 -12.60 -1.28 20.68
N ASP A 61 -13.34 -2.27 20.19
CA ASP A 61 -12.81 -3.29 19.28
C ASP A 61 -12.85 -2.84 17.81
N GLY A 62 -13.56 -1.76 17.45
CA GLY A 62 -13.67 -1.30 16.07
C GLY A 62 -14.29 -2.30 15.10
N CYS A 63 -15.05 -3.28 15.60
CA CYS A 63 -15.66 -4.30 14.75
C CYS A 63 -16.96 -3.86 14.06
N SER A 64 -17.58 -2.78 14.54
CA SER A 64 -18.72 -2.13 13.89
C SER A 64 -18.32 -0.77 13.28
N ALA A 65 -19.27 -0.14 12.59
CA ALA A 65 -19.12 1.24 12.12
C ALA A 65 -18.66 2.16 13.27
N LEU A 66 -17.69 3.02 12.97
CA LEU A 66 -17.07 3.95 13.89
C LEU A 66 -17.62 5.37 13.69
N GLN A 67 -17.49 6.22 14.70
CA GLN A 67 -17.79 7.64 14.58
C GLN A 67 -16.81 8.32 13.63
N SER A 68 -17.31 9.24 12.82
CA SER A 68 -16.50 9.97 11.85
C SER A 68 -15.38 10.76 12.51
N ALA A 69 -14.22 10.78 11.87
CA ALA A 69 -13.08 11.59 12.25
C ALA A 69 -13.40 13.08 12.03
N TYR A 70 -13.55 13.84 13.12
CA TYR A 70 -13.77 15.29 13.06
C TYR A 70 -12.49 16.07 13.36
N SER A 71 -11.85 15.78 14.50
CA SER A 71 -10.69 16.53 15.02
C SER A 71 -9.40 15.70 15.03
N SER A 72 -9.49 14.37 14.93
CA SER A 72 -8.36 13.45 14.94
C SER A 72 -8.09 12.82 13.60
N GLN A 73 -6.80 12.60 13.33
CA GLN A 73 -6.34 11.95 12.11
C GLN A 73 -6.22 10.44 12.32
N PHE A 74 -5.97 9.98 13.55
CA PHE A 74 -5.69 8.58 13.87
C PHE A 74 -6.72 8.02 14.85
N ILE A 75 -6.87 6.71 14.87
CA ILE A 75 -7.77 6.00 15.78
C ILE A 75 -7.08 4.81 16.42
N MET A 76 -7.30 4.60 17.71
CA MET A 76 -6.81 3.44 18.45
C MET A 76 -7.92 2.45 18.81
N MET A 77 -7.65 1.16 18.61
CA MET A 77 -8.60 0.05 18.76
C MET A 77 -7.93 -1.16 19.44
N GLY A 78 -8.70 -1.98 20.13
CA GLY A 78 -8.21 -3.24 20.70
C GLY A 78 -8.38 -4.43 19.76
N ARG A 79 -7.47 -5.42 19.83
CA ARG A 79 -7.68 -6.76 19.23
C ARG A 79 -8.88 -7.49 19.85
N GLY A 80 -9.52 -8.35 19.04
CA GLY A 80 -10.63 -9.22 19.44
C GLY A 80 -11.86 -9.08 18.54
N ASN A 81 -12.78 -10.05 18.61
CA ASN A 81 -14.11 -10.09 17.97
C ASN A 81 -14.20 -10.08 16.42
N CYS A 82 -13.22 -9.53 15.70
CA CYS A 82 -13.16 -9.50 14.23
C CYS A 82 -11.70 -9.43 13.75
N SER A 83 -11.50 -9.60 12.42
CA SER A 83 -10.18 -9.51 11.78
C SER A 83 -9.57 -8.11 11.90
N LEU A 84 -8.24 -8.01 11.79
CA LEU A 84 -7.53 -6.73 11.79
C LEU A 84 -7.93 -5.89 10.58
N VAL A 85 -8.04 -6.50 9.40
CA VAL A 85 -8.51 -5.88 8.17
C VAL A 85 -9.86 -5.20 8.38
N THR A 86 -10.84 -5.90 8.98
CA THR A 86 -12.17 -5.33 9.25
C THR A 86 -12.09 -4.07 10.11
N LYS A 87 -11.25 -4.07 11.16
CA LYS A 87 -11.06 -2.90 12.04
C LYS A 87 -10.51 -1.71 11.27
N VAL A 88 -9.47 -1.92 10.46
CA VAL A 88 -8.84 -0.86 9.69
C VAL A 88 -9.76 -0.34 8.59
N LEU A 89 -10.54 -1.21 7.94
CA LEU A 89 -11.58 -0.79 6.99
C LEU A 89 -12.65 0.09 7.65
N ASN A 90 -13.08 -0.23 8.87
CA ASN A 90 -14.04 0.60 9.60
C ASN A 90 -13.43 1.96 9.97
N ALA A 91 -12.16 2.00 10.35
CA ALA A 91 -11.42 3.24 10.61
C ALA A 91 -11.30 4.11 9.35
N GLU A 92 -10.94 3.50 8.22
CA GLU A 92 -10.86 4.17 6.91
C GLU A 92 -12.22 4.75 6.50
N LYS A 93 -13.30 3.97 6.60
CA LYS A 93 -14.68 4.44 6.32
C LYS A 93 -15.12 5.59 7.22
N ALA A 94 -14.61 5.65 8.45
CA ALA A 94 -14.85 6.76 9.36
C ALA A 94 -13.99 7.99 9.05
N GLY A 95 -13.05 7.93 8.11
CA GLY A 95 -12.23 9.06 7.67
C GLY A 95 -10.90 9.21 8.43
N TYR A 96 -10.49 8.20 9.21
CA TYR A 96 -9.17 8.20 9.82
C TYR A 96 -8.09 7.84 8.79
N SER A 97 -6.90 8.41 8.96
CA SER A 97 -5.74 8.25 8.07
C SER A 97 -4.71 7.22 8.56
N LEU A 98 -4.83 6.74 9.81
CA LEU A 98 -4.02 5.66 10.37
C LEU A 98 -4.74 4.98 11.53
N ALA A 99 -4.62 3.65 11.61
CA ALA A 99 -5.16 2.85 12.70
C ALA A 99 -4.04 2.32 13.63
N ILE A 100 -4.21 2.49 14.94
CA ILE A 100 -3.31 1.98 15.99
C ILE A 100 -4.02 0.83 16.71
N ILE A 101 -3.49 -0.38 16.59
CA ILE A 101 -4.14 -1.57 17.14
C ILE A 101 -3.37 -2.04 18.37
N GLY A 102 -4.06 -2.07 19.50
CA GLY A 102 -3.55 -2.65 20.74
C GLY A 102 -3.50 -4.15 20.68
N ASN A 103 -2.31 -4.71 20.90
CA ASN A 103 -2.16 -6.14 21.05
C ASN A 103 -2.85 -6.63 22.35
N ASN A 104 -3.31 -7.88 22.35
CA ASN A 104 -4.04 -8.49 23.47
C ASN A 104 -3.24 -9.58 24.20
N ASN A 105 -2.04 -9.92 23.74
CA ASN A 105 -1.12 -10.83 24.43
C ASN A 105 0.07 -10.05 25.02
N GLU A 106 0.65 -10.61 26.09
CA GLU A 106 1.83 -10.05 26.78
C GLU A 106 3.14 -10.39 26.07
N SER A 107 3.10 -11.29 25.07
CA SER A 107 4.25 -11.66 24.27
C SER A 107 4.85 -10.42 23.59
N PRO A 108 6.19 -10.35 23.45
CA PRO A 108 6.82 -9.32 22.64
C PRO A 108 6.14 -9.25 21.27
N LEU A 109 6.02 -8.04 20.74
CA LEU A 109 5.72 -7.86 19.32
C LEU A 109 6.94 -8.36 18.55
N GLU A 110 7.05 -9.67 18.37
CA GLU A 110 8.00 -10.18 17.40
C GLU A 110 7.63 -9.54 16.06
N SER A 111 8.63 -9.02 15.36
CA SER A 111 8.50 -8.44 14.01
C SER A 111 7.89 -9.43 13.00
N ASP A 112 7.83 -10.71 13.40
CA ASP A 112 7.22 -11.85 12.73
C ASP A 112 5.80 -12.17 13.23
N LEU A 113 5.13 -11.25 13.92
CA LEU A 113 3.67 -11.25 13.95
C LEU A 113 3.18 -10.95 12.52
N VAL A 114 3.24 -11.98 11.67
CA VAL A 114 2.63 -12.02 10.35
C VAL A 114 1.15 -11.87 10.60
N MET A 115 0.70 -10.61 10.56
CA MET A 115 -0.71 -10.30 10.63
C MET A 115 -1.32 -10.83 9.34
N GLU A 116 -1.95 -11.99 9.46
CA GLU A 116 -2.64 -12.62 8.34
C GLU A 116 -3.71 -11.67 7.82
N ASP A 117 -3.59 -11.40 6.52
CA ASP A 117 -4.68 -10.85 5.72
C ASP A 117 -5.82 -11.88 5.75
N ASP A 118 -7.05 -11.43 6.02
CA ASP A 118 -8.24 -12.29 5.97
C ASP A 118 -8.74 -12.52 4.52
N GLY A 119 -7.93 -12.17 3.53
CA GLY A 119 -8.22 -12.21 2.10
C GLY A 119 -8.84 -10.92 1.57
N GLN A 120 -9.04 -9.90 2.41
CA GLN A 120 -9.63 -8.61 2.04
C GLN A 120 -8.74 -7.40 2.37
N GLY A 121 -7.51 -7.63 2.84
CA GLY A 121 -6.54 -6.60 3.19
C GLY A 121 -6.15 -5.72 2.01
N TYR A 122 -6.37 -6.18 0.78
CA TYR A 122 -6.23 -5.41 -0.44
C TYR A 122 -7.24 -4.25 -0.60
N LEU A 123 -8.32 -4.25 0.19
CA LEU A 123 -9.32 -3.18 0.21
C LEU A 123 -8.92 -2.01 1.12
N VAL A 124 -7.91 -2.20 1.96
CA VAL A 124 -7.47 -1.21 2.96
C VAL A 124 -6.51 -0.22 2.31
N ASN A 125 -6.81 1.07 2.38
CA ASN A 125 -5.97 2.13 1.78
C ASN A 125 -5.21 2.99 2.79
N ILE A 126 -5.42 2.76 4.09
CA ILE A 126 -4.70 3.47 5.16
C ILE A 126 -3.67 2.56 5.83
N PRO A 127 -2.55 3.11 6.33
CA PRO A 127 -1.62 2.34 7.15
C PRO A 127 -2.23 1.97 8.50
N SER A 128 -1.72 0.87 9.06
CA SER A 128 -1.97 0.53 10.45
C SER A 128 -0.70 0.04 11.14
N ILE A 129 -0.67 0.16 12.47
CA ILE A 129 0.41 -0.34 13.31
C ILE A 129 -0.19 -1.12 14.48
N ILE A 130 0.48 -2.20 14.89
CA ILE A 130 0.18 -2.84 16.18
C ILE A 130 1.16 -2.31 17.22
N ILE A 131 0.66 -1.96 18.41
CA ILE A 131 1.47 -1.57 19.57
C ILE A 131 1.36 -2.58 20.71
N SER A 132 2.35 -2.59 21.59
CA SER A 132 2.40 -3.54 22.70
C SER A 132 1.15 -3.43 23.58
N GLN A 133 0.76 -4.54 24.20
CA GLN A 133 -0.40 -4.54 25.10
C GLN A 133 -0.23 -3.52 26.24
N ARG A 134 0.98 -3.42 26.79
CA ARG A 134 1.34 -2.44 27.82
C ARG A 134 1.07 -1.01 27.34
N ASP A 135 1.64 -0.64 26.20
CA ASP A 135 1.57 0.74 25.69
C ASP A 135 0.14 1.12 25.34
N PHE A 136 -0.60 0.19 24.72
CA PHE A 136 -2.02 0.36 24.43
C PHE A 136 -2.84 0.58 25.70
N PHE A 137 -2.63 -0.20 26.76
CA PHE A 137 -3.38 -0.02 28.00
C PHE A 137 -3.05 1.31 28.69
N ILE A 138 -1.79 1.76 28.64
CA ILE A 138 -1.39 3.06 29.18
C ILE A 138 -2.13 4.19 28.46
N MET A 139 -2.17 4.17 27.11
CA MET A 139 -2.88 5.17 26.30
C MET A 139 -4.40 5.10 26.50
N LYS A 140 -4.97 3.89 26.53
CA LYS A 140 -6.41 3.65 26.71
C LYS A 140 -6.89 4.14 28.08
N ASP A 141 -6.14 3.84 29.15
CA ASP A 141 -6.46 4.30 30.50
C ASP A 141 -6.43 5.84 30.59
N TYR A 142 -5.45 6.46 29.94
CA TYR A 142 -5.35 7.91 29.87
C TYR A 142 -6.58 8.54 29.19
N VAL A 143 -6.96 8.06 28.00
CA VAL A 143 -8.12 8.60 27.27
C VAL A 143 -9.43 8.35 28.01
N LYS A 144 -9.59 7.23 28.71
CA LYS A 144 -10.76 6.99 29.57
C LYS A 144 -10.87 7.97 30.74
N ARG A 145 -9.74 8.38 31.33
CA ARG A 145 -9.72 9.31 32.46
C ARG A 145 -10.12 10.73 32.07
N LEU A 146 -9.81 11.14 30.85
CA LEU A 146 -10.11 12.49 30.35
C LEU A 146 -11.60 12.79 30.28
N GLY A 147 -12.43 11.79 29.97
CA GLY A 147 -13.86 12.04 29.72
C GLY A 147 -14.10 13.04 28.59
N VAL A 148 -15.35 13.40 28.32
CA VAL A 148 -15.85 14.13 27.13
C VAL A 148 -15.31 15.56 26.95
N LEU A 149 -14.31 15.99 27.72
CA LEU A 149 -13.69 17.32 27.58
C LEU A 149 -12.60 17.27 26.51
N GLU A 150 -12.96 17.62 25.27
CA GLU A 150 -12.01 17.90 24.19
C GLU A 150 -11.21 19.19 24.49
N VAL A 151 -10.23 19.10 25.41
CA VAL A 151 -9.21 20.13 25.55
C VAL A 151 -8.06 19.76 24.61
N SER A 152 -7.79 20.62 23.62
CA SER A 152 -6.81 20.32 22.54
C SER A 152 -5.41 19.99 23.04
N ASP A 153 -5.04 20.47 24.23
CA ASP A 153 -3.72 20.26 24.83
C ASP A 153 -3.60 18.95 25.62
N GLU A 154 -4.72 18.34 26.00
CA GLU A 154 -4.74 17.03 26.69
C GLU A 154 -4.98 15.87 25.73
N LYS A 155 -5.36 16.17 24.48
CA LYS A 155 -5.56 15.14 23.45
C LYS A 155 -4.23 14.50 23.07
N VAL A 156 -4.26 13.17 22.93
CA VAL A 156 -3.07 12.38 22.57
C VAL A 156 -2.64 12.74 21.15
N PHE A 157 -1.42 13.26 21.00
CA PHE A 157 -0.82 13.61 19.71
C PHE A 157 0.41 12.74 19.47
N THR A 158 0.48 12.11 18.30
CA THR A 158 1.49 11.09 17.99
C THR A 158 2.19 11.34 16.66
N LEU A 159 3.41 10.85 16.57
CA LEU A 159 4.24 10.78 15.38
C LEU A 159 4.53 9.30 15.09
N VAL A 160 4.25 8.86 13.87
CA VAL A 160 4.59 7.54 13.36
C VAL A 160 5.54 7.72 12.18
N LYS A 161 6.68 7.04 12.20
CA LYS A 161 7.66 7.04 11.11
C LYS A 161 7.70 5.68 10.43
N PHE A 162 7.64 5.69 9.11
CA PHE A 162 7.79 4.51 8.27
C PHE A 162 9.17 4.55 7.62
N ASP A 163 10.20 4.35 8.44
CA ASP A 163 11.58 4.46 7.98
C ASP A 163 11.92 3.36 6.95
N VAL A 164 12.89 3.63 6.09
CA VAL A 164 13.38 2.70 5.06
C VAL A 164 14.90 2.68 5.05
N GLN A 165 15.49 1.55 4.68
CA GLN A 165 16.95 1.47 4.49
C GLN A 165 17.34 2.07 3.16
N LYS A 166 17.99 3.24 3.22
CA LYS A 166 18.42 3.96 2.03
C LYS A 166 19.80 3.52 1.54
N THR A 167 19.91 3.24 0.24
CA THR A 167 21.18 2.88 -0.42
C THR A 167 21.37 3.68 -1.71
N SER A 168 22.60 3.72 -2.24
CA SER A 168 22.87 4.29 -3.57
C SER A 168 22.44 3.34 -4.69
N ARG A 169 22.61 2.03 -4.46
CA ARG A 169 22.11 0.96 -5.31
C ARG A 169 21.08 0.16 -4.53
N VAL A 170 19.83 0.19 -4.97
CA VAL A 170 18.73 -0.51 -4.30
C VAL A 170 18.74 -1.98 -4.73
N LEU A 171 18.66 -2.90 -3.78
CA LEU A 171 18.57 -4.34 -4.06
C LEU A 171 17.15 -4.82 -3.79
N VAL A 172 16.53 -5.43 -4.78
CA VAL A 172 15.16 -5.97 -4.71
C VAL A 172 15.22 -7.48 -4.87
N THR A 173 14.70 -8.20 -3.89
CA THR A 173 14.56 -9.66 -3.94
C THR A 173 13.08 -10.00 -3.99
N LEU A 174 12.65 -10.71 -5.03
CA LEU A 174 11.31 -11.28 -5.15
C LEU A 174 11.38 -12.75 -4.74
N SER A 175 10.58 -13.18 -3.76
CA SER A 175 10.41 -14.59 -3.39
C SER A 175 9.04 -15.07 -3.86
N LEU A 176 9.05 -16.11 -4.69
CA LEU A 176 7.93 -16.56 -5.49
C LEU A 176 7.73 -18.07 -5.37
N ASP A 177 6.58 -18.55 -5.83
CA ASP A 177 6.33 -19.97 -6.03
C ASP A 177 5.66 -20.19 -7.39
N VAL A 178 6.18 -21.15 -8.16
CA VAL A 178 5.69 -21.47 -9.52
C VAL A 178 4.24 -21.96 -9.49
N SER A 179 3.80 -22.53 -8.37
CA SER A 179 2.44 -23.05 -8.17
C SER A 179 1.49 -22.00 -7.60
N ASP A 180 2.01 -20.86 -7.15
CA ASP A 180 1.24 -19.80 -6.51
C ASP A 180 0.79 -18.74 -7.52
N ARG A 181 -0.52 -18.50 -7.60
CA ARG A 181 -1.09 -17.51 -8.55
C ARG A 181 -0.79 -16.08 -8.14
N ASP A 182 -0.68 -15.80 -6.85
CA ASP A 182 -0.39 -14.46 -6.36
C ASP A 182 1.03 -14.01 -6.74
N SER A 183 1.98 -14.95 -6.82
CA SER A 183 3.33 -14.72 -7.34
C SER A 183 3.30 -14.17 -8.76
N TYR A 184 2.49 -14.75 -9.65
CA TYR A 184 2.33 -14.22 -11.01
C TYR A 184 1.62 -12.87 -11.04
N ARG A 185 0.62 -12.65 -10.18
CA ARG A 185 -0.08 -11.36 -10.07
C ARG A 185 0.89 -10.25 -9.69
N VAL A 186 1.71 -10.45 -8.64
CA VAL A 186 2.69 -9.45 -8.18
C VAL A 186 3.73 -9.15 -9.26
N VAL A 187 4.25 -10.19 -9.94
CA VAL A 187 5.21 -10.03 -11.04
C VAL A 187 4.60 -9.26 -12.22
N ASP A 188 3.34 -9.56 -12.58
CA ASP A 188 2.63 -8.88 -13.66
C ASP A 188 2.41 -7.39 -13.34
N GLU A 189 1.86 -7.08 -12.15
CA GLU A 189 1.65 -5.70 -11.69
C GLU A 189 2.97 -4.91 -11.63
N PHE A 190 4.07 -5.56 -11.22
CA PHE A 190 5.38 -4.93 -11.08
C PHE A 190 6.09 -4.71 -12.42
N SER A 191 5.76 -5.47 -13.47
CA SER A 191 6.47 -5.44 -14.76
C SER A 191 6.61 -4.04 -15.37
N GLN A 192 5.57 -3.20 -15.28
CA GLN A 192 5.59 -1.82 -15.77
C GLN A 192 6.61 -0.95 -15.00
N TYR A 193 6.77 -1.19 -13.69
CA TYR A 193 7.69 -0.44 -12.85
C TYR A 193 9.13 -0.91 -13.03
N TYR A 194 9.34 -2.18 -13.33
CA TYR A 194 10.63 -2.68 -13.79
C TYR A 194 11.10 -1.92 -15.05
N ASP A 195 10.22 -1.75 -16.04
CA ASP A 195 10.53 -0.99 -17.27
C ASP A 195 10.85 0.50 -17.00
N LEU A 196 10.24 1.09 -15.97
CA LEU A 196 10.52 2.46 -15.52
C LEU A 196 11.88 2.59 -14.82
N LEU A 197 12.26 1.57 -14.03
CA LEU A 197 13.47 1.56 -13.22
C LEU A 197 14.69 0.95 -13.93
N LYS A 198 14.54 0.39 -15.13
CA LYS A 198 15.59 -0.38 -15.84
C LYS A 198 16.91 0.36 -16.08
N ASN A 199 16.88 1.69 -16.12
CA ASN A 199 18.05 2.54 -16.34
C ASN A 199 18.61 3.12 -15.03
N GLU A 200 18.01 2.76 -13.90
CA GLU A 200 18.38 3.23 -12.57
C GLU A 200 19.22 2.17 -11.85
N GLU A 201 19.89 2.56 -10.76
CA GLU A 201 20.76 1.68 -9.96
C GLU A 201 19.95 0.71 -9.08
N VAL A 202 19.20 -0.20 -9.71
CA VAL A 202 18.42 -1.26 -9.05
C VAL A 202 18.95 -2.64 -9.44
N GLY A 203 19.34 -3.44 -8.44
CA GLY A 203 19.67 -4.85 -8.63
C GLY A 203 18.50 -5.73 -8.26
N TYR A 204 18.09 -6.61 -9.16
CA TYR A 204 16.98 -7.53 -8.95
C TYR A 204 17.49 -8.96 -8.72
N LYS A 205 16.87 -9.68 -7.78
CA LYS A 205 17.05 -11.11 -7.56
C LYS A 205 15.68 -11.78 -7.48
N ILE A 206 15.59 -12.98 -8.04
CA ILE A 206 14.41 -13.83 -7.89
C ILE A 206 14.79 -15.09 -7.11
N GLY A 207 13.95 -15.41 -6.14
CA GLY A 207 13.99 -16.60 -5.30
C GLY A 207 12.72 -17.42 -5.51
N TYR A 208 12.84 -18.73 -5.58
CA TYR A 208 11.71 -19.65 -5.62
C TYR A 208 11.70 -20.55 -4.40
N LYS A 209 10.49 -20.89 -3.94
CA LYS A 209 10.29 -21.85 -2.87
C LYS A 209 10.60 -23.28 -3.32
N ILE A 210 11.84 -23.70 -3.08
CA ILE A 210 12.30 -25.09 -3.17
C ILE A 210 13.01 -25.48 -1.87
N PHE A 211 13.20 -26.77 -1.63
CA PHE A 211 13.87 -27.26 -0.42
C PHE A 211 14.85 -28.38 -0.70
N ASP A 212 15.84 -28.52 0.18
CA ASP A 212 16.81 -29.61 0.14
C ASP A 212 16.24 -30.85 0.83
N GLY A 213 15.95 -31.88 0.04
CA GLY A 213 15.40 -33.14 0.53
C GLY A 213 16.37 -33.91 1.44
N ASN A 214 17.68 -33.63 1.41
CA ASN A 214 18.64 -34.25 2.33
C ASN A 214 18.60 -33.62 3.73
N SER A 215 18.19 -32.36 3.82
CA SER A 215 18.07 -31.62 5.08
C SER A 215 16.68 -31.78 5.70
N PHE A 216 15.63 -31.81 4.87
CA PHE A 216 14.23 -31.89 5.31
C PHE A 216 13.79 -33.32 5.71
N GLY A 217 14.52 -34.36 5.28
CA GLY A 217 14.22 -35.77 5.57
C GLY A 217 14.80 -36.35 6.86
N LYS A 218 15.27 -35.52 7.82
CA LYS A 218 15.79 -35.99 9.12
C LYS A 218 14.71 -36.18 10.19
N ASP A 219 13.55 -35.55 10.02
CA ASP A 219 12.38 -35.84 10.84
C ASP A 219 11.68 -37.09 10.28
N LEU A 220 11.66 -38.16 11.07
CA LEU A 220 11.24 -39.52 10.71
C LEU A 220 9.77 -39.64 10.22
N ASP A 221 8.97 -38.58 10.29
CA ASP A 221 7.53 -38.60 10.01
C ASP A 221 7.17 -38.10 8.60
N TYR A 222 8.11 -37.50 7.85
CA TYR A 222 7.86 -36.97 6.51
C TYR A 222 8.94 -37.44 5.51
N GLN A 223 8.77 -38.64 4.95
CA GLN A 223 9.61 -39.07 3.82
C GLN A 223 9.19 -38.32 2.55
N ILE A 224 9.99 -37.36 2.13
CA ILE A 224 9.83 -36.71 0.81
C ILE A 224 10.02 -37.76 -0.29
N ASP A 225 9.00 -37.95 -1.12
CA ASP A 225 9.07 -38.81 -2.30
C ASP A 225 10.23 -38.38 -3.22
N SER A 226 11.06 -39.34 -3.65
CA SER A 226 12.14 -39.09 -4.60
C SER A 226 11.67 -38.53 -5.94
N ASP A 227 10.41 -38.80 -6.32
CA ASP A 227 9.81 -38.31 -7.56
C ASP A 227 9.54 -36.80 -7.53
N ASN A 228 9.48 -36.20 -6.33
CA ASN A 228 9.35 -34.76 -6.13
C ASN A 228 10.68 -34.00 -6.25
N CYS A 229 11.77 -34.69 -6.60
CA CYS A 229 13.11 -34.13 -6.57
C CYS A 229 13.92 -34.40 -7.85
N ILE A 230 15.00 -33.62 -8.00
CA ILE A 230 16.12 -33.89 -8.91
C ILE A 230 17.45 -33.94 -8.14
N CYS A 231 18.51 -34.35 -8.82
CA CYS A 231 19.88 -34.40 -8.27
C CYS A 231 20.01 -35.19 -6.95
N SER A 232 19.54 -36.45 -6.94
CA SER A 232 19.61 -37.33 -5.76
C SER A 232 18.99 -36.69 -4.50
N ARG A 233 17.77 -36.15 -4.63
CA ARG A 233 16.99 -35.50 -3.56
C ARG A 233 17.55 -34.15 -3.07
N ARG A 234 18.52 -33.56 -3.77
CA ARG A 234 19.10 -32.27 -3.38
C ARG A 234 18.16 -31.08 -3.64
N TYR A 235 17.36 -31.13 -4.70
CA TYR A 235 16.43 -30.06 -5.03
C TYR A 235 15.03 -30.65 -5.18
N CYS A 236 14.13 -30.24 -4.31
CA CYS A 236 12.78 -30.76 -4.22
C CYS A 236 11.77 -29.61 -4.14
N ALA A 237 10.54 -29.89 -4.55
CA ALA A 237 9.39 -29.02 -4.34
C ALA A 237 8.20 -29.83 -3.81
N ILE A 238 7.19 -29.16 -3.26
CA ILE A 238 5.98 -29.82 -2.80
C ILE A 238 5.26 -30.39 -4.02
N ASP A 239 4.69 -31.58 -3.85
CA ASP A 239 3.84 -32.20 -4.86
C ASP A 239 2.65 -31.28 -5.20
N PRO A 240 2.50 -30.83 -6.46
CA PRO A 240 1.47 -29.88 -6.83
C PRO A 240 0.06 -30.50 -6.97
N ASP A 241 -0.07 -31.82 -7.12
CA ASP A 241 -1.37 -32.48 -7.32
C ASP A 241 -1.60 -33.77 -6.51
N GLY A 242 -0.66 -34.13 -5.62
CA GLY A 242 -0.81 -35.21 -4.65
C GLY A 242 -0.70 -36.59 -5.32
N GLU A 243 -1.79 -37.36 -5.37
CA GLU A 243 -1.80 -38.65 -6.11
C GLU A 243 -1.97 -38.45 -7.63
N GLY A 244 -1.69 -37.25 -8.13
CA GLY A 244 -1.84 -36.90 -9.53
C GLY A 244 -0.69 -37.39 -10.41
N VAL A 245 -0.55 -36.77 -11.58
CA VAL A 245 0.48 -37.16 -12.57
C VAL A 245 1.69 -36.25 -12.46
N ALA A 246 1.51 -35.04 -11.93
CA ALA A 246 2.61 -34.14 -11.73
C ALA A 246 3.41 -34.56 -10.50
N SER A 247 4.62 -34.04 -10.39
CA SER A 247 5.40 -34.15 -9.17
C SER A 247 6.16 -32.85 -8.94
N GLY A 248 6.70 -32.70 -7.73
CA GLY A 248 7.60 -31.62 -7.37
C GLY A 248 8.78 -31.45 -8.35
N ARG A 249 9.18 -32.52 -9.06
CA ARG A 249 10.18 -32.40 -10.14
C ARG A 249 9.75 -31.42 -11.23
N ASN A 250 8.49 -31.43 -11.64
CA ASN A 250 8.00 -30.50 -12.66
C ASN A 250 8.10 -29.04 -12.20
N ILE A 251 7.93 -28.81 -10.91
CA ILE A 251 8.08 -27.49 -10.29
C ILE A 251 9.56 -27.08 -10.28
N VAL A 252 10.47 -27.96 -9.83
CA VAL A 252 11.91 -27.67 -9.80
C VAL A 252 12.49 -27.40 -11.19
N GLU A 253 12.07 -28.16 -12.20
CA GLU A 253 12.51 -27.94 -13.58
C GLU A 253 12.01 -26.60 -14.14
N GLU A 254 10.79 -26.19 -13.79
CA GLU A 254 10.25 -24.90 -14.20
C GLU A 254 10.90 -23.73 -13.43
N VAL A 255 11.23 -23.90 -12.15
CA VAL A 255 12.06 -22.95 -11.38
C VAL A 255 13.39 -22.71 -12.08
N LEU A 256 14.07 -23.77 -12.52
CA LEU A 256 15.34 -23.65 -13.23
C LEU A 256 15.18 -22.91 -14.57
N ARG A 257 14.12 -23.20 -15.32
CA ARG A 257 13.81 -22.49 -16.58
C ARG A 257 13.55 -21.01 -16.36
N GLN A 258 12.68 -20.67 -15.42
CA GLN A 258 12.33 -19.29 -15.09
C GLN A 258 13.56 -18.51 -14.60
N SER A 259 14.41 -19.14 -13.77
CA SER A 259 15.69 -18.58 -13.33
C SER A 259 16.62 -18.29 -14.50
N CYS A 260 16.78 -19.24 -15.43
CA CYS A 260 17.59 -19.04 -16.63
C CYS A 260 17.04 -17.97 -17.59
N ILE A 261 15.72 -17.79 -17.68
CA ILE A 261 15.14 -16.69 -18.47
C ILE A 261 15.50 -15.35 -17.83
N PHE A 262 15.39 -15.23 -16.50
CA PHE A 262 15.72 -14.00 -15.77
C PHE A 262 17.20 -13.62 -15.86
N GLU A 263 18.11 -14.59 -15.71
CA GLU A 263 19.56 -14.38 -15.84
C GLU A 263 19.96 -13.94 -17.26
N ASN A 264 19.21 -14.36 -18.28
CA ASN A 264 19.46 -13.95 -19.66
C ASN A 264 18.95 -12.54 -19.94
N ASP A 265 17.67 -12.27 -19.65
CA ASP A 265 17.03 -10.97 -19.84
C ASP A 265 15.80 -10.84 -18.93
N GLY A 266 15.86 -9.90 -17.97
CA GLY A 266 14.78 -9.66 -17.03
C GLY A 266 13.47 -9.23 -17.68
N LYS A 267 13.51 -8.52 -18.83
CA LYS A 267 12.29 -8.16 -19.56
C LYS A 267 11.65 -9.37 -20.23
N GLU A 268 12.45 -10.27 -20.81
CA GLU A 268 11.96 -11.54 -21.35
C GLU A 268 11.31 -12.39 -20.24
N TYR A 269 11.86 -12.35 -19.03
CA TYR A 269 11.28 -13.00 -17.86
C TYR A 269 9.88 -12.49 -17.53
N PHE A 270 9.64 -11.18 -17.43
CA PHE A 270 8.29 -10.65 -17.17
C PHE A 270 7.28 -11.06 -18.26
N LEU A 271 7.70 -11.06 -19.53
CA LEU A 271 6.86 -11.52 -20.64
C LEU A 271 6.53 -13.02 -20.54
N TYR A 272 7.52 -13.83 -20.17
CA TYR A 272 7.34 -15.27 -19.95
C TYR A 272 6.37 -15.54 -18.79
N MET A 273 6.56 -14.88 -17.65
CA MET A 273 5.73 -15.06 -16.45
C MET A 273 4.26 -14.74 -16.70
N ASN A 274 3.97 -13.62 -17.39
CA ASN A 274 2.60 -13.28 -17.78
C ASN A 274 2.01 -14.37 -18.69
N ALA A 275 2.73 -14.79 -19.73
CA ALA A 275 2.24 -15.82 -20.64
C ALA A 275 2.06 -17.19 -19.94
N PHE A 276 2.93 -17.54 -18.99
CA PHE A 276 2.93 -18.81 -18.27
C PHE A 276 1.70 -18.93 -17.37
N ASN A 277 1.41 -17.90 -16.56
CA ASN A 277 0.27 -17.87 -15.64
C ASN A 277 -1.06 -18.26 -16.32
N PHE A 278 -1.31 -17.71 -17.51
CA PHE A 278 -2.58 -17.94 -18.22
C PHE A 278 -2.61 -19.21 -19.09
N LYS A 279 -1.45 -19.68 -19.56
CA LYS A 279 -1.39 -20.78 -20.54
C LYS A 279 -0.99 -22.12 -19.93
N CYS A 280 -0.24 -22.12 -18.83
CA CYS A 280 0.34 -23.30 -18.22
C CYS A 280 -0.30 -23.57 -16.86
N THR A 281 -1.49 -24.17 -16.86
CA THR A 281 -2.28 -24.41 -15.63
C THR A 281 -2.08 -25.79 -15.00
N LYS A 282 -1.28 -26.65 -15.63
CA LYS A 282 -1.11 -28.06 -15.28
C LYS A 282 0.37 -28.39 -15.16
N ALA A 283 0.83 -28.71 -13.95
CA ALA A 283 2.24 -28.94 -13.64
C ALA A 283 2.88 -30.05 -14.49
N GLN A 284 2.17 -31.15 -14.74
CA GLN A 284 2.63 -32.25 -15.60
C GLN A 284 2.91 -31.81 -17.06
N ALA A 285 2.39 -30.65 -17.48
CA ALA A 285 2.56 -30.11 -18.82
C ALA A 285 3.51 -28.90 -18.86
N TYR A 286 4.10 -28.47 -17.75
CA TYR A 286 4.96 -27.27 -17.69
C TYR A 286 6.11 -27.33 -18.70
N ASN A 287 6.75 -28.50 -18.86
CA ASN A 287 7.84 -28.63 -19.82
C ASN A 287 7.40 -28.27 -21.25
N ILE A 288 6.34 -28.91 -21.74
CA ILE A 288 5.80 -28.70 -23.09
C ILE A 288 5.24 -27.27 -23.23
N CYS A 289 4.51 -26.82 -22.22
CA CYS A 289 3.84 -25.53 -22.22
C CYS A 289 4.82 -24.36 -22.23
N GLY A 290 5.83 -24.36 -21.35
CA GLY A 290 6.84 -23.30 -21.33
C GLY A 290 7.69 -23.25 -22.59
N ASN A 291 8.04 -24.40 -23.20
CA ASN A 291 8.70 -24.43 -24.51
C ASN A 291 7.82 -23.81 -25.61
N LYS A 292 6.51 -24.04 -25.58
CA LYS A 292 5.56 -23.38 -26.50
C LYS A 292 5.53 -21.87 -26.29
N ILE A 293 5.62 -21.39 -25.04
CA ILE A 293 5.68 -19.96 -24.72
C ILE A 293 6.98 -19.35 -25.25
N ILE A 294 8.14 -19.97 -24.99
CA ILE A 294 9.46 -19.55 -25.50
C ILE A 294 9.39 -19.34 -27.01
N ASN A 295 8.84 -20.31 -27.75
CA ASN A 295 8.70 -20.23 -29.20
C ASN A 295 7.71 -19.13 -29.64
N THR A 296 6.60 -18.96 -28.92
CA THR A 296 5.56 -17.96 -29.25
C THR A 296 6.08 -16.53 -29.06
N LEU A 297 6.80 -16.30 -27.96
CA LEU A 297 7.41 -15.02 -27.62
C LEU A 297 8.74 -14.79 -28.37
N LYS A 298 9.24 -15.80 -29.09
CA LYS A 298 10.52 -15.79 -29.81
C LYS A 298 11.72 -15.53 -28.89
N LEU A 299 11.67 -16.06 -27.67
CA LEU A 299 12.80 -16.03 -26.75
C LEU A 299 13.90 -16.97 -27.27
N SER A 300 15.15 -16.68 -26.91
CA SER A 300 16.30 -17.44 -27.38
C SER A 300 16.41 -18.81 -26.68
N ALA A 301 15.72 -19.82 -27.23
CA ALA A 301 15.73 -21.19 -26.71
C ALA A 301 17.16 -21.74 -26.50
N ASP A 302 18.09 -21.45 -27.41
CA ASP A 302 19.49 -21.89 -27.30
C ASP A 302 20.19 -21.32 -26.07
N LYS A 303 19.95 -20.04 -25.73
CA LYS A 303 20.53 -19.40 -24.54
C LYS A 303 19.95 -19.98 -23.26
N ILE A 304 18.63 -20.20 -23.23
CA ILE A 304 17.93 -20.79 -22.08
C ILE A 304 18.42 -22.22 -21.86
N ASN A 305 18.42 -23.04 -22.91
CA ASN A 305 18.90 -24.43 -22.83
C ASN A 305 20.37 -24.51 -22.45
N ASN A 306 21.22 -23.63 -23.01
CA ASN A 306 22.63 -23.57 -22.62
C ASN A 306 22.79 -23.20 -21.14
N CYS A 307 22.02 -22.23 -20.62
CA CYS A 307 22.01 -21.90 -19.19
C CYS A 307 21.64 -23.12 -18.34
N ILE A 308 20.55 -23.82 -18.70
CA ILE A 308 20.10 -25.02 -18.00
C ILE A 308 21.19 -26.10 -18.04
N GLU A 309 21.70 -26.47 -19.22
CA GLU A 309 22.66 -27.57 -19.35
C GLU A 309 24.00 -27.28 -18.67
N THR A 310 24.51 -26.05 -18.79
CA THR A 310 25.80 -25.67 -18.18
C THR A 310 25.71 -25.44 -16.68
N SER A 311 24.49 -25.33 -16.12
CA SER A 311 24.27 -25.17 -14.69
C SER A 311 24.43 -26.46 -13.87
N PHE A 312 24.41 -27.64 -14.51
CA PHE A 312 24.62 -28.92 -13.84
C PHE A 312 26.09 -29.32 -13.84
N LEU A 313 26.68 -29.42 -12.65
CA LEU A 313 28.09 -29.75 -12.44
C LEU A 313 28.24 -31.03 -11.63
N ASP A 314 29.22 -31.85 -12.00
CA ASP A 314 29.58 -33.07 -11.26
C ASP A 314 30.15 -32.69 -9.89
N ILE A 315 29.63 -33.31 -8.83
CA ILE A 315 30.01 -33.02 -7.43
C ILE A 315 31.51 -33.27 -7.18
N SER A 316 32.12 -34.22 -7.90
CA SER A 316 33.52 -34.61 -7.67
C SER A 316 34.51 -33.71 -8.41
N ASN A 317 34.24 -33.40 -9.67
CA ASN A 317 35.22 -32.76 -10.57
C ASN A 317 34.78 -31.38 -11.08
N HIS A 318 33.56 -30.93 -10.75
CA HIS A 318 33.01 -29.63 -11.10
C HIS A 318 32.90 -29.36 -12.62
N HIS A 319 32.92 -30.40 -13.46
CA HIS A 319 32.64 -30.29 -14.89
C HIS A 319 31.15 -30.47 -15.18
N VAL A 320 30.71 -29.88 -16.30
CA VAL A 320 29.33 -30.02 -16.79
C VAL A 320 28.98 -31.49 -16.97
N THR A 321 27.85 -31.92 -16.40
CA THR A 321 27.39 -33.31 -16.46
C THR A 321 25.90 -33.39 -16.72
N LYS A 322 25.48 -34.41 -17.49
CA LYS A 322 24.07 -34.77 -17.67
C LYS A 322 23.62 -35.88 -16.71
N ASN A 323 24.53 -36.41 -15.88
CA ASN A 323 24.19 -37.45 -14.91
C ASN A 323 23.69 -36.83 -13.60
N TYR A 324 22.37 -36.70 -13.47
CA TYR A 324 21.73 -36.07 -12.31
C TYR A 324 22.06 -36.80 -10.99
N THR A 325 22.41 -38.08 -11.00
CA THR A 325 22.72 -38.81 -9.76
C THR A 325 23.96 -38.30 -9.03
N ILE A 326 24.91 -37.73 -9.78
CA ILE A 326 26.20 -37.19 -9.28
C ILE A 326 26.33 -35.68 -9.54
N ALA A 327 25.23 -35.02 -9.91
CA ALA A 327 25.23 -33.59 -10.23
C ALA A 327 24.72 -32.75 -9.07
N TYR A 328 25.22 -31.54 -8.96
CA TYR A 328 24.56 -30.42 -8.31
C TYR A 328 24.27 -29.33 -9.35
N ASN A 329 23.37 -28.41 -9.02
CA ASN A 329 22.99 -27.31 -9.90
C ASN A 329 23.23 -25.99 -9.17
N PHE A 330 24.16 -25.17 -9.65
CA PHE A 330 24.55 -23.96 -8.92
C PHE A 330 23.45 -22.88 -8.90
N ILE A 331 22.54 -22.88 -9.90
CA ILE A 331 21.39 -21.97 -9.93
C ILE A 331 20.40 -22.40 -8.84
N LEU A 332 20.09 -23.70 -8.75
CA LEU A 332 19.19 -24.21 -7.71
C LEU A 332 19.80 -24.16 -6.31
N ASP A 333 21.12 -24.30 -6.16
CA ASP A 333 21.81 -24.03 -4.88
C ASP A 333 21.59 -22.57 -4.45
N GLN A 334 21.68 -21.63 -5.38
CA GLN A 334 21.36 -20.22 -5.08
C GLN A 334 19.90 -20.08 -4.66
N GLN A 335 18.95 -20.80 -5.28
CA GLN A 335 17.55 -20.75 -4.91
C GLN A 335 17.30 -21.26 -3.49
N LEU A 336 17.94 -22.36 -3.07
CA LEU A 336 17.85 -22.89 -1.70
C LEU A 336 18.23 -21.86 -0.63
N HIS A 337 19.22 -21.00 -0.93
CA HIS A 337 19.70 -19.98 0.01
C HIS A 337 19.02 -18.61 -0.16
N SER A 338 18.29 -18.39 -1.25
CA SER A 338 17.68 -17.08 -1.56
C SER A 338 16.47 -16.78 -0.68
N ALA A 339 15.74 -17.81 -0.22
CA ALA A 339 14.63 -17.66 0.72
C ALA A 339 15.10 -17.30 2.15
N ASP A 340 16.28 -17.78 2.56
CA ASP A 340 16.84 -17.54 3.89
C ASP A 340 17.39 -16.11 4.07
N PHE A 341 17.72 -15.41 2.97
CA PHE A 341 18.51 -14.17 3.02
C PHE A 341 17.75 -12.92 3.49
N ALA A 342 16.44 -13.03 3.74
CA ALA A 342 15.62 -11.85 4.06
C ALA A 342 14.61 -12.05 5.20
N GLY A 343 14.52 -13.21 5.85
CA GLY A 343 13.46 -13.45 6.84
C GLY A 343 12.05 -13.48 6.22
N MET A 344 11.97 -13.86 4.94
CA MET A 344 10.70 -13.99 4.21
C MET A 344 10.00 -15.29 4.62
N VAL A 345 9.01 -15.19 5.51
CA VAL A 345 8.29 -16.36 6.06
C VAL A 345 7.21 -16.91 5.07
N GLY A 346 6.87 -16.18 4.01
CA GLY A 346 5.82 -16.56 3.05
C GLY A 346 6.11 -16.17 1.59
N VAL A 347 5.30 -16.69 0.67
CA VAL A 347 5.32 -16.39 -0.77
C VAL A 347 3.91 -15.95 -1.22
N PRO A 348 3.78 -14.98 -2.15
CA PRO A 348 4.86 -14.15 -2.64
C PRO A 348 5.32 -13.18 -1.55
N SER A 349 6.60 -12.82 -1.56
CA SER A 349 7.14 -11.78 -0.70
C SER A 349 8.25 -11.02 -1.41
N VAL A 350 8.50 -9.80 -0.95
CA VAL A 350 9.52 -8.92 -1.53
C VAL A 350 10.37 -8.36 -0.41
N ALA A 351 11.65 -8.18 -0.67
CA ALA A 351 12.52 -7.41 0.18
C ALA A 351 13.24 -6.34 -0.61
N VAL A 352 13.35 -5.16 0.00
CA VAL A 352 14.13 -4.04 -0.51
C VAL A 352 15.27 -3.78 0.47
N ASN A 353 16.51 -3.84 -0.01
CA ASN A 353 17.73 -3.69 0.81
C ASN A 353 17.76 -4.63 2.03
N SER A 354 17.39 -5.90 1.82
CA SER A 354 17.32 -6.96 2.86
C SER A 354 16.27 -6.73 3.96
N VAL A 355 15.29 -5.87 3.70
CA VAL A 355 14.13 -5.64 4.58
C VAL A 355 12.90 -6.19 3.89
N VAL A 356 12.15 -7.06 4.58
CA VAL A 356 10.89 -7.58 4.05
C VAL A 356 9.87 -6.46 3.93
N TYR A 357 9.30 -6.32 2.73
CA TYR A 357 8.18 -5.44 2.42
C TYR A 357 7.00 -5.74 3.35
N LYS A 358 6.37 -4.69 3.88
CA LYS A 358 5.16 -4.76 4.72
C LYS A 358 4.02 -3.98 4.06
N GLY A 359 2.80 -4.36 4.37
CA GLY A 359 1.60 -3.85 3.71
C GLY A 359 1.12 -4.72 2.55
N GLN A 360 0.16 -4.19 1.80
CA GLN A 360 -0.41 -4.85 0.65
C GLN A 360 0.64 -5.00 -0.46
N LEU A 361 0.86 -6.25 -0.90
CA LEU A 361 1.85 -6.55 -1.91
C LEU A 361 1.30 -6.30 -3.32
N THR A 362 1.54 -5.08 -3.82
CA THR A 362 1.18 -4.63 -5.17
C THR A 362 2.39 -4.11 -5.93
N GLY A 363 2.34 -4.11 -7.26
CA GLY A 363 3.40 -3.54 -8.09
C GLY A 363 3.69 -2.07 -7.75
N LYS A 364 2.64 -1.28 -7.48
CA LYS A 364 2.76 0.14 -7.08
C LYS A 364 3.39 0.30 -5.70
N GLY A 365 2.98 -0.53 -4.73
CA GLY A 365 3.56 -0.52 -3.39
C GLY A 365 5.05 -0.82 -3.39
N ILE A 366 5.46 -1.87 -4.13
CA ILE A 366 6.87 -2.23 -4.31
C ILE A 366 7.65 -1.09 -4.96
N PHE A 367 7.10 -0.46 -6.02
CA PHE A 367 7.70 0.70 -6.65
C PHE A 367 7.89 1.87 -5.67
N GLY A 368 6.87 2.18 -4.87
CA GLY A 368 6.94 3.22 -3.84
C GLY A 368 8.03 2.95 -2.80
N GLU A 369 8.16 1.70 -2.33
CA GLU A 369 9.23 1.32 -1.39
C GLU A 369 10.62 1.44 -2.02
N ILE A 370 10.81 0.97 -3.26
CA ILE A 370 12.07 1.11 -3.99
C ILE A 370 12.45 2.59 -4.12
N CYS A 371 11.51 3.43 -4.53
CA CYS A 371 11.73 4.85 -4.73
C CYS A 371 12.13 5.58 -3.44
N ASN A 372 11.51 5.23 -2.32
CA ASN A 372 11.85 5.80 -1.02
C ASN A 372 13.17 5.24 -0.44
N SER A 373 13.63 4.09 -0.93
CA SER A 373 14.87 3.42 -0.53
C SER A 373 16.13 3.94 -1.24
N PHE A 374 16.02 4.91 -2.15
CA PHE A 374 17.19 5.59 -2.69
C PHE A 374 17.70 6.69 -1.74
N ILE A 375 19.03 6.79 -1.60
CA ILE A 375 19.67 7.97 -0.98
C ILE A 375 19.36 9.23 -1.81
N THR A 376 19.42 9.11 -3.14
CA THR A 376 19.07 10.17 -4.08
C THR A 376 18.07 9.62 -5.09
N PRO A 377 16.76 9.84 -4.87
CA PRO A 377 15.73 9.26 -5.73
C PRO A 377 15.84 9.74 -7.18
N PRO A 378 15.71 8.84 -8.16
CA PRO A 378 15.72 9.22 -9.57
C PRO A 378 14.45 10.00 -9.95
N SER A 379 14.47 10.69 -11.08
CA SER A 379 13.36 11.55 -11.51
C SER A 379 12.02 10.80 -11.66
N VAL A 380 12.08 9.52 -12.03
CA VAL A 380 10.91 8.64 -12.14
C VAL A 380 10.22 8.39 -10.80
N CYS A 381 10.95 8.55 -9.69
CA CYS A 381 10.46 8.36 -8.32
C CYS A 381 9.86 9.61 -7.69
N ARG A 382 9.83 10.75 -8.40
CA ARG A 382 9.39 12.03 -7.84
C ARG A 382 8.00 11.96 -7.20
N SER A 383 7.04 11.28 -7.84
CA SER A 383 5.66 11.16 -7.33
C SER A 383 5.58 10.44 -5.98
N GLU A 384 6.45 9.46 -5.76
CA GLU A 384 6.42 8.61 -4.55
C GLU A 384 7.14 9.26 -3.35
N VAL A 385 8.03 10.21 -3.61
CA VAL A 385 8.87 10.85 -2.58
C VAL A 385 8.40 12.27 -2.25
N GLU A 386 8.04 13.08 -3.25
CA GLU A 386 7.70 14.50 -3.04
C GLU A 386 6.19 14.71 -2.81
N ASN A 387 5.34 13.92 -3.48
CA ASN A 387 3.88 14.16 -3.53
C ASN A 387 3.09 13.24 -2.58
N TYR A 388 3.71 12.72 -1.52
CA TYR A 388 2.95 11.97 -0.53
C TYR A 388 2.01 12.91 0.23
N GLN A 389 0.73 12.87 -0.13
CA GLN A 389 -0.33 13.51 0.61
C GLN A 389 -0.86 12.52 1.64
N GLN A 390 -0.81 12.89 2.93
CA GLN A 390 -1.53 12.17 3.97
C GLN A 390 -3.00 12.11 3.57
N PHE A 391 -3.59 10.91 3.55
CA PHE A 391 -4.97 10.65 3.12
C PHE A 391 -5.92 11.76 3.61
N GLU A 392 -6.29 12.68 2.69
CA GLU A 392 -7.30 13.69 2.96
C GLU A 392 -8.65 13.05 2.69
N SER A 393 -9.45 12.90 3.75
CA SER A 393 -10.83 12.44 3.65
C SER A 393 -11.58 13.24 2.58
N GLU A 394 -12.20 12.55 1.61
CA GLU A 394 -13.01 13.14 0.54
C GLU A 394 -14.12 14.10 1.08
N GLY A 395 -14.46 14.00 2.36
CA GLY A 395 -15.44 14.85 3.04
C GLY A 395 -15.11 16.36 3.01
N GLN A 396 -13.83 16.75 3.03
CA GLN A 396 -13.47 18.18 2.98
C GLN A 396 -13.73 18.81 1.60
N HIS A 397 -13.47 18.06 0.53
CA HIS A 397 -13.71 18.53 -0.83
C HIS A 397 -15.20 18.71 -1.10
N TYR A 398 -16.04 17.79 -0.62
CA TYR A 398 -17.49 17.89 -0.74
C TYR A 398 -18.05 19.11 0.01
N LEU A 399 -17.59 19.36 1.24
CA LEU A 399 -17.98 20.54 2.02
C LEU A 399 -17.61 21.86 1.33
N PHE A 400 -16.41 21.94 0.74
CA PHE A 400 -16.01 23.12 -0.03
C PHE A 400 -16.95 23.39 -1.20
N TRP A 401 -17.29 22.37 -2.00
CA TRP A 401 -18.21 22.52 -3.13
C TRP A 401 -19.63 22.85 -2.71
N VAL A 402 -20.12 22.29 -1.60
CA VAL A 402 -21.42 22.63 -1.01
C VAL A 402 -21.44 24.08 -0.54
N MET A 403 -20.39 24.54 0.15
CA MET A 403 -20.27 25.93 0.60
C MET A 403 -20.21 26.91 -0.58
N LEU A 404 -19.47 26.57 -1.64
CA LEU A 404 -19.42 27.34 -2.87
C LEU A 404 -20.82 27.43 -3.50
N PHE A 405 -21.53 26.31 -3.64
CA PHE A 405 -22.87 26.26 -4.22
C PHE A 405 -23.89 27.09 -3.42
N VAL A 406 -23.87 26.98 -2.08
CA VAL A 406 -24.72 27.79 -1.19
C VAL A 406 -24.41 29.28 -1.33
N SER A 407 -23.13 29.66 -1.42
CA SER A 407 -22.74 31.07 -1.60
C SER A 407 -23.23 31.65 -2.94
N ILE A 408 -23.21 30.85 -4.02
CA ILE A 408 -23.74 31.23 -5.33
C ILE A 408 -25.27 31.42 -5.26
N LEU A 409 -25.98 30.53 -4.58
CA LEU A 409 -27.44 30.66 -4.40
C LEU A 409 -27.81 31.93 -3.61
N ILE A 410 -27.08 32.26 -2.56
CA ILE A 410 -27.28 33.49 -1.78
C ILE A 410 -27.04 34.72 -2.67
N ALA A 411 -25.97 34.72 -3.48
CA ALA A 411 -25.69 35.82 -4.41
C ALA A 411 -26.81 35.99 -5.46
N ILE A 412 -27.30 34.90 -6.04
CA ILE A 412 -28.44 34.93 -6.98
C ILE A 412 -29.69 35.48 -6.29
N PHE A 413 -29.99 35.04 -5.07
CA PHE A 413 -31.14 35.53 -4.30
C PHE A 413 -31.06 37.03 -4.03
N ILE A 414 -29.89 37.54 -3.66
CA ILE A 414 -29.65 38.99 -3.46
C ILE A 414 -29.83 39.75 -4.77
N ILE A 415 -29.34 39.23 -5.89
CA ILE A 415 -29.52 39.83 -7.21
C ILE A 415 -31.00 39.87 -7.60
N VAL A 416 -31.75 38.78 -7.38
CA VAL A 416 -33.19 38.73 -7.65
C VAL A 416 -33.94 39.72 -6.78
N LEU A 417 -33.64 39.80 -5.47
CA LEU A 417 -34.21 40.79 -4.57
C LEU A 417 -33.91 42.22 -5.03
N TYR A 418 -32.68 42.50 -5.46
CA TYR A 418 -32.30 43.79 -6.01
C TYR A 418 -33.09 44.12 -7.29
N LEU A 419 -33.26 43.17 -8.20
CA LEU A 419 -34.04 43.35 -9.43
C LEU A 419 -35.53 43.58 -9.13
N LEU A 420 -36.10 42.84 -8.17
CA LEU A 420 -37.48 43.03 -7.72
C LEU A 420 -37.66 44.38 -7.04
N PHE A 421 -36.74 44.78 -6.17
CA PHE A 421 -36.74 46.09 -5.52
C PHE A 421 -36.62 47.22 -6.55
N LYS A 422 -35.70 47.10 -7.52
CA LYS A 422 -35.56 48.06 -8.62
C LYS A 422 -36.84 48.17 -9.44
N LYS A 423 -37.49 47.04 -9.76
CA LYS A 423 -38.76 47.03 -10.50
C LYS A 423 -39.90 47.66 -9.68
N PHE A 424 -39.92 47.44 -8.38
CA PHE A 424 -40.90 48.05 -7.47
C PHE A 424 -40.72 49.57 -7.39
N VAL A 425 -39.49 50.05 -7.14
CA VAL A 425 -39.17 51.49 -7.08
C VAL A 425 -39.47 52.19 -8.41
N LEU A 426 -39.16 51.56 -9.54
CA LEU A 426 -39.50 52.11 -10.86
C LEU A 426 -41.02 52.25 -11.03
N ARG A 427 -41.81 51.26 -10.59
CA ARG A 427 -43.27 51.31 -10.66
C ARG A 427 -43.85 52.45 -9.81
N ASP A 428 -43.41 52.56 -8.56
CA ASP A 428 -43.86 53.62 -7.64
C ASP A 428 -43.43 55.00 -8.15
N SER A 429 -42.23 55.11 -8.74
CA SER A 429 -41.74 56.39 -9.29
C SER A 429 -42.60 56.91 -10.45
N VAL A 430 -43.11 56.01 -11.31
CA VAL A 430 -43.99 56.36 -12.44
C VAL A 430 -45.35 56.84 -11.94
N GLU A 431 -45.89 56.20 -10.89
CA GLU A 431 -47.19 56.56 -10.32
C GLU A 431 -47.14 57.95 -9.64
N VAL A 432 -46.07 58.23 -8.88
CA VAL A 432 -45.88 59.54 -8.23
C VAL A 432 -45.59 60.66 -9.24
N THR A 433 -44.78 60.40 -10.29
CA THR A 433 -44.50 61.42 -11.31
C THR A 433 -45.72 61.73 -12.18
N GLN A 434 -46.59 60.76 -12.50
CA GLN A 434 -47.83 61.04 -13.22
C GLN A 434 -48.77 61.95 -12.43
N VAL A 435 -48.92 61.72 -11.12
CA VAL A 435 -49.77 62.56 -10.26
C VAL A 435 -49.24 63.99 -10.21
N GLN A 436 -47.92 64.17 -9.99
CA GLN A 436 -47.30 65.50 -9.93
C GLN A 436 -47.36 66.26 -11.27
N VAL A 437 -47.17 65.55 -12.39
CA VAL A 437 -47.27 66.15 -13.73
C VAL A 437 -48.71 66.57 -14.02
N ASN A 438 -49.70 65.75 -13.69
CA ASN A 438 -51.11 66.10 -13.86
C ASN A 438 -51.50 67.33 -13.03
N GLU A 439 -50.99 67.44 -11.80
CA GLU A 439 -51.23 68.59 -10.93
C GLU A 439 -50.59 69.88 -11.49
N MET A 440 -49.33 69.83 -11.94
CA MET A 440 -48.67 70.97 -12.57
C MET A 440 -49.34 71.40 -13.88
N VAL A 441 -49.75 70.45 -14.72
CA VAL A 441 -50.48 70.74 -15.97
C VAL A 441 -51.83 71.40 -15.65
N SER A 442 -52.55 70.92 -14.65
CA SER A 442 -53.82 71.51 -14.22
C SER A 442 -53.63 72.95 -13.70
N GLN A 443 -52.57 73.21 -12.93
CA GLN A 443 -52.22 74.57 -12.48
C GLN A 443 -51.85 75.49 -13.65
N TYR A 444 -51.10 74.99 -14.63
CA TYR A 444 -50.73 75.75 -15.83
C TYR A 444 -51.95 76.11 -16.70
N ILE A 445 -52.88 75.18 -16.89
CA ILE A 445 -54.14 75.42 -17.60
C ILE A 445 -54.95 76.50 -16.88
N LYS A 446 -55.15 76.37 -15.55
CA LYS A 446 -55.85 77.39 -14.75
C LYS A 446 -55.21 78.77 -14.83
N PHE A 447 -53.87 78.83 -14.82
CA PHE A 447 -53.13 80.08 -14.94
C PHE A 447 -53.37 80.76 -16.30
N ASN A 448 -53.37 80.00 -17.40
CA ASN A 448 -53.62 80.54 -18.73
C ASN A 448 -55.09 80.91 -18.98
N GLU A 449 -56.04 80.13 -18.45
CA GLU A 449 -57.48 80.47 -18.50
C GLU A 449 -57.80 81.72 -17.69
N GLY A 450 -57.17 81.91 -16.52
CA GLY A 450 -57.29 83.17 -15.76
C GLY A 450 -56.76 84.38 -16.53
N LYS A 451 -55.70 84.18 -17.33
CA LYS A 451 -55.10 85.23 -18.17
C LYS A 451 -55.95 85.58 -19.39
N SER A 452 -56.69 84.62 -19.97
CA SER A 452 -57.62 84.88 -21.07
C SER A 452 -58.90 85.57 -20.58
N GLN A 453 -59.41 85.24 -19.39
CA GLN A 453 -60.55 85.93 -18.78
C GLN A 453 -60.23 87.39 -18.41
N GLN A 454 -59.04 87.69 -17.89
CA GLN A 454 -58.60 89.08 -17.66
C GLN A 454 -58.45 89.92 -18.93
N ARG A 455 -58.25 89.28 -20.10
CA ARG A 455 -58.22 89.98 -21.39
C ARG A 455 -59.62 90.25 -21.95
N GLN A 456 -60.64 89.51 -21.54
CA GLN A 456 -62.03 89.73 -21.98
C GLN A 456 -62.80 90.73 -21.11
N SER A 457 -62.37 90.99 -19.86
CA SER A 457 -62.97 92.00 -18.98
C SER A 457 -62.37 93.41 -19.14
N SER A 458 -61.51 93.62 -20.14
CA SER A 458 -60.82 94.89 -20.41
C SER A 458 -61.28 95.58 -21.71
N PHE A 459 -62.51 95.34 -22.16
CA PHE A 459 -63.16 96.07 -23.25
C PHE A 459 -64.48 96.68 -22.80
#